data_AF-A0A4R6YDR1-F1
#
_entry.id   AF-A0A4R6YDR1-F1
#
_cell.length_a   1.000
_cell.length_b   1.000
_cell.length_c   1.000
_cell.angle_alpha   90.00
_cell.angle_beta   90.00
_cell.angle_gamma   90.00
#
_symmetry.space_group_name_H-M   'P 1'
#
loop_
_entity.id
_entity.type
_entity.pdbx_description
1 polymer ?
#
loop_
_entity_poly.entity_id
_entity_poly.type
_entity_poly.pdbx_seq_one_letter_code
_entity_poly.pdbx_strand_id
1 'polypeptide(L)'
;MSEDTIEVPTAKQRKGRLINVRVSDAEHSAIEEAAKSAGMSVSAFFRSLLLEGAGVRPILTAEDRLIMAALLEDMRMIGINLNQVARSLNAGKGVHPSELDINLGNVQRIQAAVMSELRTLSRRAGHERRGEV
;
A
#
# COMPACT_ATOMS: atom_id res chain seq x y z
N MET A 1 -12.56 32.81 -30.54
CA MET A 1 -12.55 31.44 -30.00
C MET A 1 -11.72 31.54 -28.74
N SER A 2 -12.40 31.56 -27.60
CA SER A 2 -11.83 31.94 -26.32
C SER A 2 -10.99 30.80 -25.77
N GLU A 3 -9.74 31.09 -25.43
CA GLU A 3 -8.89 30.21 -24.63
C GLU A 3 -9.51 30.08 -23.24
N ASP A 4 -10.11 28.92 -22.97
CA ASP A 4 -10.52 28.54 -21.62
C ASP A 4 -9.24 28.27 -20.82
N THR A 5 -8.74 29.33 -20.21
CA THR A 5 -7.65 29.29 -19.25
C THR A 5 -8.12 28.48 -18.06
N ILE A 6 -7.53 27.29 -17.85
CA ILE A 6 -7.75 26.51 -16.63
C ILE A 6 -7.19 27.34 -15.47
N GLU A 7 -8.07 28.05 -14.76
CA GLU A 7 -7.74 28.69 -13.50
C GLU A 7 -7.26 27.61 -12.53
N VAL A 8 -5.97 27.66 -12.19
CA VAL A 8 -5.38 26.82 -11.15
C VAL A 8 -5.74 27.44 -9.79
N PRO A 9 -6.63 26.87 -8.98
CA PRO A 9 -7.05 27.51 -7.73
C PRO A 9 -5.92 27.37 -6.69
N THR A 10 -5.30 28.49 -6.34
CA THR A 10 -4.16 28.62 -5.42
C THR A 10 -4.55 28.90 -3.95
N ALA A 11 -5.80 28.62 -3.55
CA ALA A 11 -6.25 28.76 -2.16
C ALA A 11 -6.90 27.47 -1.65
N LYS A 12 -6.52 27.01 -0.44
CA LYS A 12 -7.08 25.84 0.28
C LYS A 12 -8.62 25.96 0.27
N GLN A 13 -9.30 25.26 -0.63
CA GLN A 13 -10.75 25.38 -0.83
C GLN A 13 -11.48 25.21 0.51
N ARG A 14 -12.36 26.18 0.85
CA ARG A 14 -13.09 26.15 2.11
C ARG A 14 -14.02 24.92 2.13
N LYS A 15 -13.83 24.01 3.09
CA LYS A 15 -14.68 22.81 3.28
C LYS A 15 -16.05 23.21 3.84
N GLY A 16 -16.96 23.65 2.97
CA GLY A 16 -18.26 24.23 3.35
C GLY A 16 -19.44 23.27 3.44
N ARG A 17 -19.26 21.98 3.19
CA ARG A 17 -20.31 20.95 3.24
C ARG A 17 -20.11 20.05 4.47
N LEU A 18 -21.22 19.69 5.13
CA LEU A 18 -21.22 18.83 6.32
C LEU A 18 -21.75 17.44 5.95
N ILE A 19 -21.10 16.41 6.52
CA ILE A 19 -21.56 15.02 6.50
C ILE A 19 -21.83 14.66 7.97
N ASN A 20 -23.07 14.33 8.31
CA ASN A 20 -23.47 13.97 9.67
C ASN A 20 -23.73 12.46 9.75
N VAL A 21 -23.15 11.81 10.75
CA VAL A 21 -23.40 10.41 11.08
C VAL A 21 -23.72 10.32 12.57
N ARG A 22 -24.71 9.48 12.93
CA ARG A 22 -25.00 9.19 14.33
C ARG A 22 -24.11 8.05 14.78
N VAL A 23 -23.50 8.20 15.95
CA VAL A 23 -22.69 7.19 16.63
C VAL A 23 -23.10 7.13 18.09
N SER A 24 -22.93 5.96 18.70
CA SER A 24 -22.98 5.77 20.14
C SER A 24 -21.74 6.37 20.82
N ASP A 25 -21.79 6.53 22.15
CA ASP A 25 -20.65 7.00 22.94
C ASP A 25 -19.44 6.07 22.79
N ALA A 26 -19.67 4.75 22.76
CA ALA A 26 -18.61 3.76 22.59
C ALA A 26 -17.91 3.87 21.22
N GLU A 27 -18.68 4.07 20.15
CA GLU A 27 -18.14 4.30 18.80
C GLU A 27 -17.38 5.63 18.73
N HIS A 28 -17.89 6.69 19.37
CA HIS A 28 -17.19 7.98 19.42
C HIS A 28 -15.83 7.86 20.11
N SER A 29 -15.77 7.21 21.28
CA SER A 29 -14.50 6.99 21.99
C SER A 29 -13.50 6.15 21.17
N ALA A 30 -13.97 5.11 20.49
CA ALA A 30 -13.11 4.30 19.62
C ALA A 30 -12.54 5.12 18.45
N ILE A 31 -13.34 6.01 17.87
CA ILE A 31 -12.88 6.92 16.79
C ILE A 31 -11.85 7.92 17.32
N GLU A 32 -12.07 8.50 18.51
CA GLU A 32 -11.11 9.41 19.14
C GLU A 32 -9.76 8.75 19.40
N GLU A 33 -9.77 7.52 19.93
CA GLU A 33 -8.54 6.76 20.19
C GLU A 33 -7.80 6.40 18.89
N ALA A 34 -8.54 6.00 17.86
CA ALA A 34 -7.97 5.72 16.55
C ALA A 34 -7.35 6.97 15.90
N ALA A 35 -8.05 8.11 15.95
CA ALA A 35 -7.56 9.38 15.44
C ALA A 35 -6.29 9.84 16.18
N LYS A 36 -6.27 9.71 17.51
CA LYS A 36 -5.10 10.01 18.35
C LYS A 36 -3.92 9.10 17.99
N SER A 37 -4.16 7.81 17.82
CA SER A 37 -3.13 6.83 17.42
C SER A 37 -2.57 7.12 16.03
N ALA A 38 -3.39 7.70 15.15
CA ALA A 38 -2.98 8.17 13.82
C ALA A 38 -2.31 9.57 13.84
N GLY A 39 -2.26 10.26 14.98
CA GLY A 39 -1.74 11.62 15.09
C GLY A 39 -2.59 12.67 14.37
N MET A 40 -3.91 12.44 14.27
CA MET A 40 -4.86 13.27 13.54
C MET A 40 -5.95 13.80 14.47
N SER A 41 -6.60 14.92 14.08
CA SER A 41 -7.89 15.27 14.69
C SER A 41 -8.97 14.31 14.23
N VAL A 42 -10.03 14.15 15.02
CA VAL A 42 -11.19 13.29 14.68
C VAL A 42 -11.74 13.63 13.29
N SER A 43 -11.93 14.92 12.99
CA SER A 43 -12.45 15.38 11.69
C SER A 43 -11.51 15.07 10.53
N ALA A 44 -10.20 15.16 10.71
CA ALA A 44 -9.23 14.79 9.67
C ALA A 44 -9.18 13.26 9.47
N PHE A 45 -9.21 12.49 10.56
CA PHE A 45 -9.26 11.04 10.51
C PHE A 45 -10.52 10.53 9.80
N PHE A 46 -11.69 11.02 10.20
CA PHE A 46 -12.96 10.63 9.58
C PHE A 46 -13.02 11.02 8.09
N ARG A 47 -12.52 12.20 7.74
CA ARG A 47 -12.44 12.66 6.35
C ARG A 47 -11.47 11.81 5.51
N SER A 48 -10.35 11.39 6.07
CA SER A 48 -9.40 10.53 5.37
C SER A 48 -10.03 9.19 5.01
N LEU A 49 -10.69 8.55 5.98
CA LEU A 49 -11.41 7.29 5.78
C LEU A 49 -12.56 7.42 4.77
N LEU A 50 -13.35 8.50 4.82
CA LEU A 50 -14.43 8.71 3.84
C LEU A 50 -13.90 8.85 2.41
N LEU A 51 -12.80 9.58 2.23
CA LEU A 51 -12.20 9.79 0.91
C LEU A 51 -11.46 8.54 0.41
N GLU A 52 -10.91 7.74 1.32
CA GLU A 52 -10.37 6.42 1.01
C GLU A 52 -11.47 5.45 0.57
N GLY A 53 -12.54 5.31 1.37
CA GLY A 53 -13.67 4.44 1.08
C GLY A 53 -14.45 4.84 -0.18
N ALA A 54 -14.46 6.13 -0.52
CA ALA A 54 -14.99 6.62 -1.79
C ALA A 54 -14.06 6.41 -2.99
N GLY A 55 -12.85 5.87 -2.78
CA GLY A 55 -11.84 5.67 -3.83
C GLY A 55 -11.18 6.95 -4.34
N VAL A 56 -11.41 8.10 -3.68
CA VAL A 56 -10.83 9.39 -4.07
C VAL A 56 -9.36 9.50 -3.67
N ARG A 57 -9.00 8.90 -2.52
CA ARG A 57 -7.61 8.82 -2.03
C ARG A 57 -7.34 7.42 -1.46
N PRO A 58 -7.25 6.40 -2.32
CA PRO A 58 -7.05 5.03 -1.87
C PRO A 58 -5.63 4.84 -1.31
N ILE A 59 -5.48 4.05 -0.25
CA ILE A 59 -4.16 3.70 0.31
C ILE A 59 -3.25 3.06 -0.74
N LEU A 60 -3.84 2.23 -1.62
CA LEU A 60 -3.17 1.65 -2.77
C LEU A 60 -3.72 2.28 -4.05
N THR A 61 -2.84 2.88 -4.84
CA THR A 61 -3.16 3.32 -6.20
C THR A 61 -3.33 2.12 -7.14
N ALA A 62 -3.80 2.37 -8.36
CA ALA A 62 -3.86 1.32 -9.38
C ALA A 62 -2.46 0.79 -9.74
N GLU A 63 -1.47 1.67 -9.78
CA GLU A 63 -0.07 1.32 -10.02
C GLU A 63 0.48 0.44 -8.89
N ASP A 64 0.21 0.77 -7.63
CA ASP A 64 0.64 -0.05 -6.49
C ASP A 64 0.07 -1.47 -6.56
N ARG A 65 -1.20 -1.60 -6.95
CA ARG A 65 -1.83 -2.91 -7.13
C ARG A 65 -1.17 -3.72 -8.25
N LEU A 66 -0.79 -3.07 -9.35
CA LEU A 66 -0.08 -3.72 -10.46
C LEU A 66 1.32 -4.18 -10.03
N ILE A 67 2.07 -3.32 -9.34
CA ILE A 67 3.40 -3.66 -8.80
C ILE A 67 3.28 -4.84 -7.84
N MET A 68 2.32 -4.81 -6.91
CA MET A 68 2.10 -5.90 -5.97
C MET A 68 1.69 -7.21 -6.64
N ALA A 69 0.86 -7.15 -7.70
CA ALA A 69 0.50 -8.34 -8.46
C ALA A 69 1.72 -8.96 -9.17
N ALA A 70 2.59 -8.14 -9.74
CA ALA A 70 3.83 -8.61 -10.36
C ALA A 70 4.76 -9.27 -9.33
N LEU A 71 4.97 -8.62 -8.17
CA LEU A 71 5.79 -9.18 -7.09
C LEU A 71 5.23 -10.50 -6.56
N LEU A 72 3.91 -10.63 -6.45
CA LEU A 72 3.26 -11.87 -6.01
C LEU A 72 3.52 -13.03 -6.98
N GLU A 73 3.42 -12.77 -8.29
CA GLU A 73 3.67 -13.76 -9.32
C GLU A 73 5.15 -14.20 -9.32
N ASP A 74 6.06 -13.25 -9.20
CA ASP A 74 7.50 -13.48 -9.07
C ASP A 74 7.82 -14.37 -7.84
N MET A 75 7.21 -14.07 -6.68
CA MET A 75 7.34 -14.90 -5.48
C MET A 75 6.78 -16.32 -5.67
N ARG A 76 5.65 -16.46 -6.39
CA ARG A 76 5.07 -17.77 -6.71
C ARG A 76 6.03 -18.62 -7.53
N MET A 77 6.67 -18.02 -8.54
CA MET A 77 7.65 -18.69 -9.38
C MET A 77 8.90 -19.14 -8.62
N ILE A 78 9.40 -18.31 -7.70
CA ILE A 78 10.45 -18.72 -6.75
C ILE A 78 10.03 -19.95 -5.96
N GLY A 79 8.83 -19.92 -5.37
CA GLY A 79 8.32 -21.03 -4.55
C GLY A 79 8.25 -22.33 -5.34
N ILE A 80 7.84 -22.28 -6.60
CA ILE A 80 7.84 -23.44 -7.50
C ILE A 80 9.25 -23.99 -7.70
N ASN A 81 10.22 -23.13 -8.02
CA ASN A 81 11.60 -23.57 -8.26
C ASN A 81 12.24 -24.15 -7.00
N LEU A 82 12.07 -23.50 -5.84
CA LEU A 82 12.56 -24.01 -4.56
C LEU A 82 11.95 -25.38 -4.22
N ASN A 83 10.66 -25.57 -4.49
CA ASN A 83 10.00 -26.85 -4.30
C ASN A 83 10.50 -27.93 -5.27
N GLN A 84 10.90 -27.57 -6.50
CA GLN A 84 11.55 -28.50 -7.41
C GLN A 84 12.93 -28.94 -6.89
N VAL A 85 13.76 -28.00 -6.45
CA VAL A 85 15.08 -28.29 -5.83
C VAL A 85 14.91 -29.20 -4.62
N ALA A 86 14.00 -28.87 -3.70
CA ALA A 86 13.73 -29.66 -2.51
C ALA A 86 13.29 -31.10 -2.85
N ARG A 87 12.39 -31.27 -3.84
CA ARG A 87 11.97 -32.60 -4.30
C ARG A 87 13.11 -33.40 -4.93
N SER A 88 13.99 -32.75 -5.69
CA SER A 88 15.16 -33.41 -6.28
C SER A 88 16.09 -33.95 -5.20
N LEU A 89 16.42 -33.11 -4.21
CA LEU A 89 17.24 -33.50 -3.06
C LEU A 89 16.60 -34.62 -2.23
N ASN A 90 15.30 -34.52 -1.94
CA ASN A 90 14.55 -35.54 -1.19
C ASN A 90 14.46 -36.89 -1.95
N ALA A 91 14.51 -36.87 -3.28
CA ALA A 91 14.57 -38.07 -4.10
C ALA A 91 15.99 -38.67 -4.22
N GLY A 92 16.98 -38.13 -3.49
CA GLY A 92 18.38 -38.56 -3.55
C GLY A 92 19.07 -38.17 -4.86
N LYS A 93 18.49 -37.27 -5.66
CA LYS A 93 19.09 -36.78 -6.90
C LYS A 93 20.05 -35.64 -6.58
N GLY A 94 21.19 -35.64 -7.26
CA GLY A 94 22.11 -34.50 -7.22
C GLY A 94 21.47 -33.27 -7.86
N VAL A 95 21.63 -32.12 -7.24
CA VAL A 95 21.30 -30.80 -7.82
C VAL A 95 22.61 -30.11 -8.16
N HIS A 96 22.71 -29.54 -9.37
CA HIS A 96 23.94 -28.87 -9.78
C HIS A 96 24.11 -27.57 -8.96
N PRO A 97 25.32 -27.26 -8.45
CA PRO A 97 25.56 -26.06 -7.64
C PRO A 97 25.08 -24.76 -8.30
N SER A 98 25.24 -24.63 -9.62
CA SER A 98 24.77 -23.44 -10.34
C SER A 98 23.25 -23.26 -10.30
N GLU A 99 22.47 -24.35 -10.24
CA GLU A 99 21.01 -24.28 -10.14
C GLU A 99 20.58 -23.75 -8.76
N LEU A 100 21.30 -24.13 -7.71
CA LEU A 100 21.14 -23.57 -6.37
C LEU A 100 21.49 -22.08 -6.35
N ASP A 101 22.62 -21.69 -6.95
CA ASP A 101 23.07 -20.30 -6.99
C ASP A 101 22.09 -19.39 -7.75
N ILE A 102 21.57 -19.84 -8.89
CA ILE A 102 20.56 -19.11 -9.68
C ILE A 102 19.29 -18.91 -8.85
N ASN A 103 18.80 -19.96 -8.20
CA ASN A 103 17.58 -19.88 -7.41
C ASN A 103 17.77 -18.97 -6.18
N LEU A 104 18.91 -19.06 -5.51
CA LEU A 104 19.25 -18.16 -4.40
C LEU A 104 19.32 -16.70 -4.85
N GLY A 105 19.95 -16.43 -6.00
CA GLY A 105 20.00 -15.09 -6.58
C GLY A 105 18.61 -14.55 -6.96
N ASN A 106 17.71 -15.40 -7.45
CA ASN A 106 16.33 -15.02 -7.73
C ASN A 106 15.58 -14.64 -6.45
N VAL A 107 15.71 -15.46 -5.39
CA VAL A 107 15.11 -15.19 -4.07
C VAL A 107 15.56 -13.84 -3.54
N GLN A 108 16.87 -13.58 -3.53
CA GLN A 108 17.43 -12.34 -3.00
C GLN A 108 16.95 -11.11 -3.77
N ARG A 109 16.86 -11.18 -5.11
CA ARG A 109 16.37 -10.08 -5.94
C ARG A 109 14.92 -9.73 -5.65
N ILE A 110 14.04 -10.72 -5.61
CA ILE A 110 12.62 -10.50 -5.37
C ILE A 110 12.38 -10.07 -3.92
N GLN A 111 13.12 -10.63 -2.95
CA GLN A 111 13.11 -10.14 -1.57
C GLN A 111 13.47 -8.65 -1.49
N ALA A 112 14.54 -8.22 -2.18
CA ALA A 112 14.95 -6.82 -2.20
C ALA A 112 13.89 -5.92 -2.84
N ALA A 113 13.29 -6.36 -3.94
CA ALA A 113 12.21 -5.63 -4.62
C ALA A 113 10.98 -5.47 -3.72
N VAL A 114 10.49 -6.55 -3.11
CA VAL A 114 9.36 -6.52 -2.16
C VAL A 114 9.65 -5.56 -1.00
N MET A 115 10.83 -5.65 -0.40
CA MET A 115 11.21 -4.77 0.71
C MET A 115 11.30 -3.30 0.29
N SER A 116 11.72 -3.01 -0.94
CA SER A 116 11.74 -1.65 -1.49
C SER A 116 10.33 -1.10 -1.64
N GLU A 117 9.43 -1.86 -2.28
CA GLU A 117 8.06 -1.43 -2.51
C GLU A 117 7.27 -1.23 -1.20
N LEU A 118 7.42 -2.15 -0.24
CA LEU A 118 6.79 -2.00 1.08
C LEU A 118 7.27 -0.74 1.81
N ARG A 119 8.55 -0.36 1.69
CA ARG A 119 9.07 0.89 2.26
C ARG A 119 8.47 2.10 1.56
N THR A 120 8.38 2.10 0.24
CA THR A 120 7.77 3.19 -0.55
C THR A 120 6.31 3.40 -0.14
N LEU A 121 5.54 2.31 -0.07
CA LEU A 121 4.15 2.31 0.37
C LEU A 121 3.99 2.86 1.80
N SER A 122 4.82 2.37 2.73
CA SER A 122 4.77 2.81 4.12
C SER A 122 5.06 4.31 4.28
N ARG A 123 6.00 4.85 3.49
CA ARG A 123 6.29 6.30 3.48
C ARG A 123 5.10 7.09 2.93
N ARG A 124 4.56 6.71 1.78
CA ARG A 124 3.45 7.43 1.14
C ARG A 124 2.19 7.41 2.02
N ALA A 125 1.81 6.26 2.56
CA ALA A 125 0.67 6.13 3.47
C ALA A 125 0.85 6.95 4.78
N GLY A 126 2.09 7.21 5.20
CA GLY A 126 2.40 8.11 6.31
C GLY A 126 2.29 9.60 5.94
N HIS A 127 2.73 9.98 4.74
CA HIS A 127 2.67 11.37 4.27
C HIS A 127 1.25 11.81 3.89
N GLU A 128 0.47 10.96 3.23
CA GLU A 128 -0.90 11.26 2.82
C GLU A 128 -1.82 11.52 4.02
N ARG A 129 -1.60 10.81 5.13
CA ARG A 129 -2.36 11.04 6.37
C ARG A 129 -1.97 12.34 7.09
N ARG A 130 -0.71 12.77 6.99
CA ARG A 130 -0.20 14.00 7.64
C ARG A 130 -0.44 15.28 6.83
N GLY A 131 -0.76 15.19 5.54
CA GLY A 131 -1.05 16.35 4.69
C GLY A 131 -2.36 17.09 5.03
N GLU A 132 -3.10 16.66 6.05
CA GLU A 132 -4.38 17.28 6.46
C GLU A 132 -4.29 18.24 7.65
N VAL A 133 -3.09 18.45 8.21
CA VAL A 133 -2.88 19.46 9.28
C VAL A 133 -3.08 20.89 8.73
#